data_AF-A0A8T4U9G3-F1
#
_entry.id   AF-A0A8T4U9G3-F1
#
_cell.length_a   1.000
_cell.length_b   1.000
_cell.length_c   1.000
_cell.angle_alpha   90.00
_cell.angle_beta   90.00
_cell.angle_gamma   90.00
#
_symmetry.space_group_name_H-M   'P 1'
#
loop_
_entity.id
_entity.type
_entity.pdbx_description
1 polymer ?
#
loop_
_entity_poly.entity_id
_entity_poly.type
_entity_poly.pdbx_seq_one_letter_code
_entity_poly.pdbx_strand_id
1 'polypeptide(L)'
;MKIGVIGGSGVDDPKIFDSLETIKMHTPYGMTSGFLNIGKINERDIVTISRHGDKHSYNPSNVNYRANLWALKELGVTHVIAASAVGSLRDDMRPGDFVFVDQFIDRTTKREQSFYYGREVCHISMAEPFCSKLRMILKASASSLGLRFHGKGTIVVIEGPRFSTKAESNLFRSWGCDVIGMTLVPECVLARELGLCYVSACMITDYDCWKDNIVNVEEIFFTMKKNASNVNKLILDVISRIDYLECECRTAIKNSIM
;
A
#
# COMPACT_ATOMS: atom_id res chain seq x y z
N MET A 1 20.44 -3.69 -2.65
CA MET A 1 19.02 -3.53 -3.05
C MET A 1 18.28 -3.02 -1.83
N LYS A 2 17.48 -1.96 -1.97
CA LYS A 2 16.78 -1.33 -0.84
C LYS A 2 15.27 -1.46 -0.98
N ILE A 3 14.59 -1.82 0.11
CA ILE A 3 13.14 -2.09 0.14
C ILE A 3 12.46 -1.05 1.03
N GLY A 4 11.40 -0.44 0.51
CA GLY A 4 10.53 0.47 1.23
C GLY A 4 9.32 -0.27 1.80
N VAL A 5 8.90 0.10 3.01
CA VAL A 5 7.66 -0.39 3.62
C VAL A 5 6.78 0.81 3.98
N ILE A 6 5.54 0.83 3.46
CA ILE A 6 4.60 1.94 3.70
C ILE A 6 3.38 1.47 4.50
N GLY A 7 3.23 2.04 5.68
CA GLY A 7 2.14 1.72 6.59
C GLY A 7 2.36 0.37 7.25
N GLY A 8 2.52 0.40 8.57
CA GLY A 8 2.54 -0.83 9.35
C GLY A 8 2.55 -0.52 10.82
N SER A 9 1.40 -0.65 11.48
CA SER A 9 1.39 -0.89 12.92
C SER A 9 2.06 -2.27 13.15
N GLY A 10 3.38 -2.28 13.32
CA GLY A 10 4.14 -3.48 13.66
C GLY A 10 5.51 -3.66 12.97
N VAL A 11 5.72 -3.11 11.76
CA VAL A 11 7.04 -3.09 11.07
C VAL A 11 7.82 -1.80 11.33
N ASP A 12 7.26 -0.95 12.19
CA ASP A 12 7.89 0.24 12.74
C ASP A 12 8.54 -0.03 14.10
N ASP A 13 8.55 -1.28 14.58
CA ASP A 13 9.22 -1.64 15.84
C ASP A 13 10.75 -1.50 15.66
N PRO A 14 11.42 -0.55 16.33
CA PRO A 14 12.86 -0.37 16.20
C PRO A 14 13.67 -1.64 16.49
N LYS A 15 13.12 -2.58 17.28
CA LYS A 15 13.78 -3.82 17.67
C LYS A 15 13.99 -4.81 16.52
N ILE A 16 13.31 -4.64 15.39
CA ILE A 16 13.51 -5.52 14.23
C ILE A 16 14.71 -5.10 13.38
N PHE A 17 15.30 -3.93 13.65
CA PHE A 17 16.43 -3.39 12.91
C PHE A 17 17.74 -3.66 13.64
N ASP A 18 18.75 -4.10 12.89
CA ASP A 18 20.12 -4.27 13.39
C ASP A 18 20.80 -2.90 13.64
N SER A 19 20.40 -1.90 12.85
CA SER A 19 20.83 -0.50 12.95
C SER A 19 19.68 0.38 12.48
N LEU A 20 19.43 1.50 13.16
CA LEU A 20 18.32 2.40 12.84
C LEU A 20 18.74 3.86 12.84
N GLU A 21 18.50 4.54 11.73
CA GLU A 21 18.54 5.98 11.60
C GLU A 21 17.12 6.48 11.32
N THR A 22 16.69 7.53 12.03
CA THR A 22 15.36 8.12 11.85
C THR A 22 15.51 9.55 11.35
N ILE A 23 15.04 9.81 10.14
CA ILE A 23 15.13 11.13 9.50
C ILE A 23 13.75 11.66 9.11
N LYS A 24 13.59 12.98 9.10
CA LYS A 24 12.43 13.63 8.48
C LYS A 24 12.89 14.34 7.22
N MET A 25 12.28 14.02 6.09
CA MET A 25 12.77 14.48 4.80
C MET A 25 11.84 15.52 4.18
N HIS A 26 12.44 16.60 3.68
CA HIS A 26 11.81 17.55 2.77
C HIS A 26 12.09 17.11 1.34
N THR A 27 11.06 17.09 0.50
CA THR A 27 11.14 16.74 -0.93
C THR A 27 10.70 17.93 -1.78
N PRO A 28 10.87 17.91 -3.11
CA PRO A 28 10.27 18.91 -3.99
C PRO A 28 8.73 19.02 -3.86
N TYR A 29 8.08 18.02 -3.25
CA TYR A 29 6.63 17.96 -3.03
C TYR A 29 6.25 18.25 -1.56
N GLY A 30 7.17 18.83 -0.79
CA GLY A 30 7.00 19.16 0.63
C GLY A 30 7.45 18.06 1.57
N MET A 31 6.96 18.13 2.81
CA MET A 31 7.35 17.21 3.88
C MET A 31 6.69 15.84 3.72
N THR A 32 7.46 14.80 4.06
CA THR A 32 6.96 13.44 4.26
C THR A 32 5.97 13.35 5.42
N SER A 33 5.04 12.38 5.35
CA SER A 33 3.95 12.21 6.32
C SER A 33 4.44 11.87 7.74
N GLY A 34 5.54 11.14 7.85
CA GLY A 34 6.15 10.77 9.12
C GLY A 34 7.67 10.74 9.00
N PHE A 35 8.35 10.25 10.02
CA PHE A 35 9.78 9.97 9.89
C PHE A 35 10.01 8.76 8.97
N LEU A 36 11.12 8.78 8.25
CA LEU A 36 11.66 7.61 7.57
C LEU A 36 12.62 6.91 8.53
N ASN A 37 12.38 5.63 8.77
CA ASN A 37 13.29 4.79 9.54
C ASN A 37 14.13 3.97 8.56
N ILE A 38 15.43 4.19 8.57
CA ILE A 38 16.40 3.59 7.65
C ILE A 38 17.25 2.62 8.44
N GLY A 39 17.31 1.38 8.00
CA GLY A 39 18.05 0.37 8.73
C GLY A 39 18.27 -0.91 7.95
N LYS A 40 18.73 -1.94 8.66
CA LYS A 40 18.92 -3.27 8.11
C LYS A 40 18.08 -4.31 8.84
N ILE A 41 17.51 -5.24 8.09
CA ILE A 41 16.85 -6.45 8.59
C ILE A 41 17.46 -7.63 7.85
N ASN A 42 18.15 -8.54 8.55
CA ASN A 42 18.82 -9.69 7.93
C ASN A 42 19.68 -9.29 6.72
N GLU A 43 20.56 -8.29 6.91
CA GLU A 43 21.44 -7.71 5.87
C GLU A 43 20.74 -6.97 4.72
N ARG A 44 19.40 -6.90 4.67
CA ARG A 44 18.65 -6.13 3.67
C ARG A 44 18.49 -4.69 4.11
N ASP A 45 18.80 -3.73 3.24
CA ASP A 45 18.54 -2.32 3.51
C ASP A 45 17.03 -2.03 3.40
N ILE A 46 16.45 -1.54 4.49
CA ILE A 46 15.02 -1.25 4.62
C ILE A 46 14.81 0.23 4.93
N VAL A 47 13.75 0.80 4.36
CA VAL A 47 13.23 2.13 4.71
C VAL A 47 11.75 2.00 5.06
N THR A 48 11.31 2.42 6.23
CA THR A 48 9.89 2.43 6.60
C THR A 48 9.36 3.84 6.76
N ILE A 49 8.08 4.02 6.46
CA ILE A 49 7.37 5.27 6.70
C ILE A 49 5.91 5.01 7.07
N SER A 50 5.42 5.68 8.10
CA SER A 50 3.99 5.68 8.43
C SER A 50 3.22 6.57 7.46
N ARG A 51 2.31 5.95 6.69
CA ARG A 51 1.43 6.65 5.75
C ARG A 51 0.64 7.79 6.40
N HIS A 52 0.12 7.52 7.60
CA HIS A 52 -0.75 8.45 8.34
C HIS A 52 0.04 9.36 9.30
N GLY A 53 1.38 9.37 9.19
CA GLY A 53 2.28 10.00 10.15
C GLY A 53 2.39 9.23 11.46
N ASP A 54 3.35 9.60 12.29
CA ASP A 54 3.76 8.80 13.45
C ASP A 54 2.69 8.73 14.55
N LYS A 55 1.77 9.70 14.56
CA LYS A 55 0.63 9.78 15.49
C LYS A 55 -0.71 9.52 14.81
N HIS A 56 -0.72 8.94 13.60
CA HIS A 56 -1.93 8.77 12.78
C HIS A 56 -2.69 10.10 12.55
N SER A 57 -1.95 11.20 12.38
CA SER A 57 -2.48 12.56 12.29
C SER A 57 -3.03 12.93 10.91
N TYR A 58 -2.69 12.17 9.87
CA TYR A 58 -3.14 12.43 8.50
C TYR A 58 -4.23 11.46 8.10
N ASN A 59 -5.43 11.98 7.81
CA ASN A 59 -6.46 11.20 7.11
C ASN A 59 -6.01 10.87 5.67
N PRO A 60 -6.63 9.89 4.99
CA PRO A 60 -6.20 9.46 3.66
C PRO A 60 -6.12 10.55 2.58
N SER A 61 -6.97 11.58 2.62
CA SER A 61 -6.95 12.72 1.68
C SER A 61 -5.73 13.62 1.87
N ASN A 62 -5.24 13.73 3.10
CA ASN A 62 -4.19 14.67 3.49
C ASN A 62 -2.80 14.03 3.57
N VAL A 63 -2.67 12.74 3.22
CA VAL A 63 -1.37 12.07 3.09
C VAL A 63 -0.61 12.69 1.93
N ASN A 64 0.66 13.04 2.15
CA ASN A 64 1.52 13.56 1.08
C ASN A 64 2.15 12.40 0.30
N TYR A 65 1.35 11.72 -0.53
CA TYR A 65 1.78 10.56 -1.31
C TYR A 65 3.00 10.86 -2.19
N ARG A 66 3.05 12.04 -2.81
CA ARG A 66 4.20 12.47 -3.63
C ARG A 66 5.47 12.55 -2.81
N ALA A 67 5.45 13.24 -1.67
CA ALA A 67 6.64 13.35 -0.82
C ALA A 67 7.08 11.98 -0.28
N ASN A 68 6.14 11.13 0.16
CA ASN A 68 6.47 9.81 0.69
C ASN A 68 7.18 8.95 -0.36
N LEU A 69 6.63 8.85 -1.58
CA LEU A 69 7.20 8.00 -2.63
C LEU A 69 8.47 8.59 -3.22
N TRP A 70 8.55 9.92 -3.35
CA TRP A 70 9.77 10.61 -3.75
C TRP A 70 10.91 10.36 -2.77
N ALA A 71 10.67 10.51 -1.46
CA ALA A 71 11.68 10.27 -0.43
C ALA A 71 12.23 8.83 -0.49
N LEU A 72 11.35 7.83 -0.66
CA LEU A 72 11.77 6.45 -0.85
C LEU A 72 12.66 6.31 -2.10
N LYS A 73 12.25 6.88 -3.23
CA LYS A 73 13.03 6.85 -4.47
C LYS A 73 14.40 7.50 -4.30
N GLU A 74 14.47 8.66 -3.67
CA GLU A 74 15.71 9.42 -3.44
C GLU A 74 16.68 8.66 -2.52
N LEU A 75 16.15 7.93 -1.53
CA LEU A 75 16.94 7.03 -0.69
C LEU A 75 17.40 5.75 -1.42
N GLY A 76 17.07 5.58 -2.69
CA GLY A 76 17.47 4.44 -3.51
C GLY A 76 16.59 3.20 -3.33
N VAL A 77 15.38 3.36 -2.77
CA VAL A 77 14.39 2.26 -2.70
C VAL A 77 14.06 1.79 -4.11
N THR A 78 13.86 0.48 -4.22
CA THR A 78 13.61 -0.21 -5.47
C THR A 78 12.31 -0.99 -5.49
N HIS A 79 11.90 -1.49 -4.33
CA HIS A 79 10.68 -2.26 -4.10
C HIS A 79 9.93 -1.61 -2.96
N VAL A 80 8.62 -1.53 -3.05
CA VAL A 80 7.74 -0.98 -2.02
C VAL A 80 6.68 -2.01 -1.68
N ILE A 81 6.62 -2.37 -0.40
CA ILE A 81 5.59 -3.23 0.17
C ILE A 81 4.75 -2.34 1.08
N ALA A 82 3.53 -2.03 0.65
CA ALA A 82 2.57 -1.35 1.50
C ALA A 82 1.78 -2.35 2.35
N ALA A 83 1.28 -1.92 3.51
CA ALA A 83 0.15 -2.56 4.18
C ALA A 83 -1.05 -1.62 4.22
N SER A 84 -2.24 -2.18 3.99
CA SER A 84 -3.49 -1.43 3.95
C SER A 84 -4.59 -2.23 4.66
N ALA A 85 -5.34 -1.57 5.55
CA ALA A 85 -6.63 -2.08 5.99
C ALA A 85 -7.68 -1.84 4.90
N VAL A 86 -8.51 -2.83 4.61
CA VAL A 86 -9.56 -2.76 3.58
C VAL A 86 -10.86 -3.38 4.08
N GLY A 87 -11.99 -2.84 3.63
CA GLY A 87 -13.30 -3.45 3.80
C GLY A 87 -13.55 -4.48 2.70
N SER A 88 -14.20 -5.59 3.03
CA SER A 88 -14.60 -6.60 2.05
C SER A 88 -15.93 -6.24 1.40
N LEU A 89 -15.98 -6.33 0.08
CA LEU A 89 -17.20 -6.25 -0.72
C LEU A 89 -17.69 -7.64 -1.14
N ARG A 90 -17.18 -8.72 -0.53
CA ARG A 90 -17.49 -10.11 -0.85
C ARG A 90 -17.74 -10.96 0.39
N ASP A 91 -18.59 -11.98 0.28
CA ASP A 91 -18.92 -12.83 1.42
C ASP A 91 -17.78 -13.80 1.78
N ASP A 92 -17.06 -14.29 0.77
CA ASP A 92 -15.98 -15.27 0.90
C ASP A 92 -14.64 -14.64 1.30
N MET A 93 -14.51 -13.31 1.19
CA MET A 93 -13.37 -12.52 1.65
C MET A 93 -13.64 -11.99 3.06
N ARG A 94 -13.07 -12.64 4.09
CA ARG A 94 -13.46 -12.41 5.48
C ARG A 94 -12.48 -11.52 6.24
N PRO A 95 -12.93 -10.78 7.28
CA PRO A 95 -12.02 -10.12 8.21
C PRO A 95 -10.91 -11.04 8.71
N GLY A 96 -9.66 -10.59 8.55
CA GLY A 96 -8.43 -11.33 8.82
C GLY A 96 -7.82 -12.10 7.65
N ASP A 97 -8.56 -12.28 6.54
CA ASP A 97 -7.96 -12.73 5.29
C ASP A 97 -7.11 -11.59 4.67
N PHE A 98 -6.09 -11.99 3.91
CA PHE A 98 -5.34 -11.07 3.05
C PHE A 98 -5.91 -11.08 1.62
N VAL A 99 -5.78 -9.96 0.90
CA VAL A 99 -5.98 -9.92 -0.55
C VAL A 99 -4.80 -9.24 -1.22
N PHE A 100 -4.28 -9.86 -2.28
CA PHE A 100 -3.17 -9.32 -3.07
C PHE A 100 -3.73 -8.81 -4.39
N VAL A 101 -4.29 -7.61 -4.32
CA VAL A 101 -4.98 -6.94 -5.43
C VAL A 101 -4.14 -6.88 -6.70
N ASP A 102 -4.78 -7.06 -7.86
CA ASP A 102 -4.20 -6.82 -9.20
C ASP A 102 -4.73 -5.56 -9.85
N GLN A 103 -5.91 -5.10 -9.46
CA GLN A 103 -6.62 -4.03 -10.15
C GLN A 103 -7.17 -3.04 -9.14
N PHE A 104 -7.43 -1.82 -9.60
CA PHE A 104 -8.12 -0.83 -8.79
C PHE A 104 -9.15 -0.05 -9.63
N ILE A 105 -10.15 0.50 -8.94
CA ILE A 105 -11.05 1.53 -9.46
C ILE A 105 -10.84 2.78 -8.59
N ASP A 106 -10.53 3.90 -9.23
CA ASP A 106 -10.30 5.16 -8.54
C ASP A 106 -11.60 5.96 -8.36
N ARG A 107 -11.95 6.23 -7.09
CA ARG A 107 -13.03 7.11 -6.66
C ARG A 107 -12.51 8.21 -5.72
N THR A 108 -11.21 8.48 -5.76
CA THR A 108 -10.61 9.67 -5.17
C THR A 108 -10.94 10.90 -6.02
N THR A 109 -10.89 12.08 -5.42
CA THR A 109 -11.34 13.33 -6.04
C THR A 109 -10.47 14.55 -5.71
N LYS A 110 -9.58 14.47 -4.72
CA LYS A 110 -8.84 15.64 -4.20
C LYS A 110 -7.31 15.51 -4.29
N ARG A 111 -6.80 14.42 -4.82
CA ARG A 111 -5.41 14.00 -4.62
C ARG A 111 -4.57 14.27 -5.86
N GLU A 112 -3.36 14.72 -5.62
CA GLU A 112 -2.32 14.87 -6.64
C GLU A 112 -1.81 13.48 -7.05
N GLN A 113 -2.03 13.08 -8.30
CA GLN A 113 -1.80 11.72 -8.78
C GLN A 113 -0.55 11.54 -9.66
N SER A 114 0.14 12.63 -9.99
CA SER A 114 1.35 12.59 -10.83
C SER A 114 2.47 13.47 -10.25
N PHE A 115 3.70 13.18 -10.66
CA PHE A 115 4.84 14.09 -10.50
C PHE A 115 4.95 15.12 -11.63
N TYR A 116 4.19 14.95 -12.72
CA TYR A 116 4.32 15.67 -13.98
C TYR A 116 3.14 16.64 -14.20
N TYR A 117 3.10 17.70 -13.39
CA TYR A 117 2.17 18.83 -13.55
C TYR A 117 2.80 20.06 -14.20
N GLY A 118 4.08 19.96 -14.57
CA GLY A 118 4.90 21.05 -15.09
C GLY A 118 4.91 21.11 -16.61
N ARG A 119 6.12 21.17 -17.19
CA ARG A 119 6.31 21.30 -18.65
C ARG A 119 6.20 19.98 -19.41
N GLU A 120 6.55 18.87 -18.76
CA GLU A 120 6.45 17.52 -19.31
C GLU A 120 5.08 16.93 -18.98
N VAL A 121 4.53 16.15 -19.91
CA VAL A 121 3.25 15.45 -19.71
C VAL A 121 3.49 13.96 -19.59
N CYS A 122 3.01 13.33 -18.51
CA CYS A 122 3.12 11.89 -18.29
C CYS A 122 1.78 11.18 -18.48
N HIS A 123 1.76 10.15 -19.32
CA HIS A 123 0.64 9.22 -19.53
C HIS A 123 1.08 7.79 -19.19
N ILE A 124 1.30 7.53 -17.89
CA ILE A 124 1.73 6.21 -17.42
C ILE A 124 0.63 5.16 -17.61
N SER A 125 0.97 4.05 -18.26
CA SER A 125 0.02 2.92 -18.39
C SER A 125 -0.21 2.25 -17.05
N MET A 126 -1.46 2.19 -16.60
CA MET A 126 -1.88 1.48 -15.37
C MET A 126 -2.65 0.19 -15.66
N ALA A 127 -2.54 -0.37 -16.87
CA ALA A 127 -3.22 -1.62 -17.24
C ALA A 127 -2.89 -2.78 -16.29
N GLU A 128 -1.62 -2.88 -15.89
CA GLU A 128 -1.15 -3.78 -14.83
C GLU A 128 -0.48 -2.94 -13.73
N PRO A 129 -1.27 -2.45 -12.74
CA PRO A 129 -0.85 -1.38 -11.84
C PRO A 129 0.13 -1.82 -10.74
N PHE A 130 0.21 -3.12 -10.45
CA PHE A 130 1.07 -3.69 -9.41
C PHE A 130 2.17 -4.58 -9.99
N CYS A 131 3.30 -4.69 -9.30
CA CYS A 131 4.42 -5.52 -9.75
C CYS A 131 4.06 -7.01 -9.69
N SER A 132 3.98 -7.66 -10.86
CA SER A 132 3.63 -9.08 -11.00
C SER A 132 4.56 -10.01 -10.22
N LYS A 133 5.88 -9.80 -10.31
CA LYS A 133 6.89 -10.56 -9.56
C LYS A 133 6.72 -10.41 -8.05
N LEU A 134 6.55 -9.19 -7.56
CA LEU A 134 6.39 -8.94 -6.12
C LEU A 134 5.07 -9.51 -5.59
N ARG A 135 4.00 -9.49 -6.40
CA ARG A 135 2.74 -10.17 -6.07
C ARG A 135 2.89 -11.69 -5.98
N MET A 136 3.73 -12.31 -6.83
CA MET A 136 4.02 -13.74 -6.72
C MET A 136 4.75 -14.07 -5.41
N ILE A 137 5.69 -13.22 -5.00
CA ILE A 137 6.38 -13.37 -3.71
C ILE A 137 5.37 -13.26 -2.55
N LEU A 138 4.47 -12.28 -2.55
CA LEU A 138 3.40 -12.17 -1.54
C LEU A 138 2.57 -13.46 -1.41
N LYS A 139 2.15 -14.04 -2.54
CA LYS A 139 1.38 -15.30 -2.57
C LYS A 139 2.18 -16.47 -1.98
N ALA A 140 3.44 -16.60 -2.38
CA ALA A 140 4.33 -17.65 -1.89
C ALA A 140 4.57 -17.51 -0.38
N SER A 141 4.84 -16.30 0.10
CA SER A 141 5.03 -15.97 1.51
C SER A 141 3.80 -16.31 2.34
N ALA A 142 2.61 -15.84 1.93
CA ALA A 142 1.36 -16.14 2.62
C ALA A 142 1.08 -17.64 2.68
N SER A 143 1.32 -18.35 1.57
CA SER A 143 1.16 -19.81 1.51
C SER A 143 2.09 -20.52 2.49
N SER A 144 3.39 -20.14 2.53
CA SER A 144 4.36 -20.77 3.44
C SER A 144 4.08 -20.49 4.92
N LEU A 145 3.45 -19.36 5.22
CA LEU A 145 3.07 -18.98 6.59
C LEU A 145 1.70 -19.54 7.00
N GLY A 146 1.02 -20.28 6.13
CA GLY A 146 -0.33 -20.80 6.39
C GLY A 146 -1.39 -19.71 6.55
N LEU A 147 -1.16 -18.51 5.99
CA LEU A 147 -2.09 -17.39 6.06
C LEU A 147 -3.20 -17.59 5.03
N ARG A 148 -4.44 -17.30 5.40
CA ARG A 148 -5.55 -17.23 4.44
C ARG A 148 -5.39 -16.00 3.56
N PHE A 149 -5.41 -16.20 2.24
CA PHE A 149 -5.29 -15.10 1.30
C PHE A 149 -6.09 -15.33 0.01
N HIS A 150 -6.39 -14.21 -0.66
CA HIS A 150 -6.99 -14.14 -1.98
C HIS A 150 -5.95 -13.59 -2.95
N GLY A 151 -5.54 -14.41 -3.92
CA GLY A 151 -4.41 -14.08 -4.80
C GLY A 151 -4.71 -13.01 -5.87
N LYS A 152 -5.94 -12.55 -5.99
CA LYS A 152 -6.41 -11.55 -6.95
C LYS A 152 -7.55 -10.75 -6.32
N GLY A 153 -7.78 -9.54 -6.81
CA GLY A 153 -8.89 -8.70 -6.41
C GLY A 153 -8.81 -7.29 -6.97
N THR A 154 -9.97 -6.71 -7.24
CA THR A 154 -10.15 -5.31 -7.62
C THR A 154 -10.52 -4.49 -6.38
N ILE A 155 -9.70 -3.50 -6.06
CA ILE A 155 -9.98 -2.56 -4.97
C ILE A 155 -10.60 -1.27 -5.49
N VAL A 156 -11.75 -0.86 -4.94
CA VAL A 156 -12.20 0.53 -5.11
C VAL A 156 -11.53 1.41 -4.06
N VAL A 157 -10.91 2.50 -4.50
CA VAL A 157 -10.28 3.48 -3.60
C VAL A 157 -11.14 4.72 -3.52
N ILE A 158 -11.80 4.94 -2.37
CA ILE A 158 -12.64 6.12 -2.14
C ILE A 158 -11.84 7.25 -1.49
N GLU A 159 -12.33 8.48 -1.62
CA GLU A 159 -11.69 9.65 -1.03
C GLU A 159 -11.64 9.62 0.51
N GLY A 160 -12.74 9.20 1.15
CA GLY A 160 -12.91 9.35 2.60
C GLY A 160 -13.13 10.82 3.03
N PRO A 161 -12.98 11.16 4.32
CA PRO A 161 -12.68 10.27 5.43
C PRO A 161 -13.90 9.48 5.94
N ARG A 162 -15.11 9.78 5.45
CA ARG A 162 -16.29 8.97 5.76
C ARG A 162 -16.18 7.58 5.12
N PHE A 163 -16.79 6.59 5.77
CA PHE A 163 -17.10 5.32 5.13
C PHE A 163 -18.18 5.49 4.07
N SER A 164 -18.37 4.44 3.26
CA SER A 164 -19.41 4.40 2.24
C SER A 164 -20.80 4.36 2.86
N THR A 165 -21.77 4.89 2.14
CA THR A 165 -23.18 4.57 2.35
C THR A 165 -23.47 3.17 1.80
N LYS A 166 -24.53 2.52 2.30
CA LYS A 166 -24.95 1.20 1.79
C LYS A 166 -25.25 1.20 0.27
N ALA A 167 -25.73 2.33 -0.26
CA ALA A 167 -25.94 2.51 -1.69
C ALA A 167 -24.62 2.49 -2.46
N GLU A 168 -23.59 3.21 -1.98
CA GLU A 168 -22.25 3.20 -2.57
C GLU A 168 -21.60 1.81 -2.50
N SER A 169 -21.69 1.12 -1.36
CA SER A 169 -21.14 -0.23 -1.20
C SER A 169 -21.77 -1.21 -2.20
N ASN A 170 -23.09 -1.16 -2.37
CA ASN A 170 -23.79 -1.99 -3.35
C ASN A 170 -23.48 -1.59 -4.80
N LEU A 171 -23.28 -0.29 -5.07
CA LEU A 171 -22.82 0.18 -6.38
C LEU A 171 -21.43 -0.40 -6.71
N PHE A 172 -20.48 -0.32 -5.79
CA PHE A 172 -19.13 -0.86 -6.01
C PHE A 172 -19.13 -2.38 -6.17
N ARG A 173 -19.99 -3.09 -5.44
CA ARG A 173 -20.24 -4.53 -5.67
C ARG A 173 -20.77 -4.79 -7.08
N SER A 174 -21.70 -3.97 -7.57
CA SER A 174 -22.23 -4.11 -8.94
C SER A 174 -21.19 -3.85 -10.04
N TRP A 175 -20.12 -3.11 -9.72
CA TRP A 175 -18.95 -2.92 -10.61
C TRP A 175 -17.97 -4.09 -10.57
N GLY A 176 -18.18 -5.09 -9.71
CA GLY A 176 -17.27 -6.20 -9.52
C GLY A 176 -16.08 -5.90 -8.62
N CYS A 177 -16.14 -4.85 -7.79
CA CYS A 177 -15.10 -4.60 -6.78
C CYS A 177 -15.13 -5.67 -5.69
N ASP A 178 -13.96 -6.17 -5.31
CA ASP A 178 -13.79 -7.21 -4.30
C ASP A 178 -13.57 -6.64 -2.90
N VAL A 179 -12.83 -5.53 -2.82
CA VAL A 179 -12.52 -4.83 -1.56
C VAL A 179 -12.57 -3.32 -1.76
N ILE A 180 -12.64 -2.58 -0.65
CA ILE A 180 -12.68 -1.12 -0.60
C ILE A 180 -11.60 -0.59 0.35
N GLY A 181 -10.92 0.48 -0.04
CA GLY A 181 -9.95 1.16 0.81
C GLY A 181 -9.87 2.65 0.49
N MET A 182 -8.91 3.33 1.13
CA MET A 182 -8.78 4.79 0.99
C MET A 182 -7.38 5.26 0.59
N THR A 183 -6.38 4.39 0.45
CA THR A 183 -4.97 4.82 0.43
C THR A 183 -4.16 4.36 -0.79
N LEU A 184 -4.65 3.37 -1.54
CA LEU A 184 -3.85 2.73 -2.59
C LEU A 184 -3.65 3.63 -3.83
N VAL A 185 -4.58 4.55 -4.07
CA VAL A 185 -4.49 5.58 -5.10
C VAL A 185 -4.34 6.94 -4.40
N PRO A 186 -3.36 7.79 -4.76
CA PRO A 186 -2.44 7.65 -5.91
C PRO A 186 -1.13 6.91 -5.62
N GLU A 187 -0.99 6.24 -4.46
CA GLU A 187 0.28 5.63 -4.05
C GLU A 187 0.88 4.68 -5.09
N CYS A 188 0.08 3.79 -5.68
CA CYS A 188 0.53 2.86 -6.73
C CYS A 188 0.87 3.56 -8.06
N VAL A 189 0.13 4.61 -8.42
CA VAL A 189 0.35 5.41 -9.65
C VAL A 189 1.71 6.10 -9.56
N LEU A 190 1.95 6.81 -8.46
CA LEU A 190 3.19 7.52 -8.20
C LEU A 190 4.39 6.57 -8.10
N ALA A 191 4.21 5.42 -7.45
CA ALA A 191 5.26 4.41 -7.40
C ALA A 191 5.66 3.92 -8.80
N ARG A 192 4.68 3.76 -9.70
CA ARG A 192 4.93 3.36 -11.08
C ARG A 192 5.65 4.44 -11.89
N GLU A 193 5.26 5.71 -11.74
CA GLU A 193 6.00 6.84 -12.37
C GLU A 193 7.47 6.86 -11.94
N LEU A 194 7.77 6.57 -10.67
CA LEU A 194 9.16 6.52 -10.16
C LEU A 194 9.91 5.23 -10.54
N GLY A 195 9.26 4.30 -11.24
CA GLY A 195 9.82 3.01 -11.61
C GLY A 195 10.07 2.10 -10.41
N LEU A 196 9.27 2.21 -9.35
CA LEU A 196 9.34 1.36 -8.16
C LEU A 196 8.48 0.10 -8.36
N CYS A 197 8.98 -1.06 -7.92
CA CYS A 197 8.16 -2.27 -7.87
C CYS A 197 7.21 -2.19 -6.68
N TYR A 198 5.92 -1.99 -6.91
CA TYR A 198 4.94 -1.70 -5.85
C TYR A 198 3.89 -2.80 -5.71
N VAL A 199 3.56 -3.15 -4.46
CA VAL A 199 2.40 -3.97 -4.05
C VAL A 199 1.85 -3.48 -2.72
N SER A 200 0.61 -3.87 -2.40
CA SER A 200 0.08 -3.77 -1.04
C SER A 200 -0.40 -5.12 -0.52
N ALA A 201 -0.03 -5.45 0.71
CA ALA A 201 -0.65 -6.49 1.50
C ALA A 201 -1.93 -5.91 2.11
N CYS A 202 -3.05 -6.06 1.41
CA CYS A 202 -4.35 -5.61 1.90
C CYS A 202 -4.91 -6.63 2.88
N MET A 203 -5.17 -6.20 4.11
CA MET A 203 -5.77 -7.02 5.17
C MET A 203 -7.22 -6.61 5.35
N ILE A 204 -8.12 -7.57 5.23
CA ILE A 204 -9.55 -7.31 5.39
C ILE A 204 -9.86 -7.10 6.86
N THR A 205 -10.51 -5.99 7.19
CA THR A 205 -10.84 -5.61 8.57
C THR A 205 -12.32 -5.76 8.91
N ASP A 206 -13.18 -5.65 7.90
CA ASP A 206 -14.63 -5.52 8.02
C ASP A 206 -15.30 -5.91 6.68
N TYR A 207 -16.64 -5.87 6.63
CA TYR A 207 -17.44 -6.07 5.41
C TYR A 207 -18.05 -4.75 4.89
N ASP A 208 -17.39 -3.62 5.13
CA ASP A 208 -17.88 -2.28 4.81
C ASP A 208 -19.29 -2.06 5.42
N CYS A 209 -20.32 -1.76 4.62
CA CYS A 209 -21.69 -1.61 5.13
C CYS A 209 -22.77 -2.26 4.22
N TRP A 210 -22.38 -3.19 3.33
CA TRP A 210 -23.35 -3.90 2.49
C TRP A 210 -24.10 -5.01 3.25
N LYS A 211 -23.52 -5.51 4.35
CA LYS A 211 -24.18 -6.39 5.32
C LYS A 211 -24.93 -5.57 6.39
N ASP A 212 -25.60 -6.26 7.30
CA ASP A 212 -26.30 -5.63 8.43
C ASP A 212 -25.35 -5.12 9.52
N ASN A 213 -24.10 -5.62 9.54
CA ASN A 213 -23.04 -5.06 10.36
C ASN A 213 -22.46 -3.82 9.68
N ILE A 214 -22.43 -2.70 10.41
CA ILE A 214 -21.89 -1.42 9.94
C ILE A 214 -20.45 -1.30 10.44
N VAL A 215 -19.51 -1.08 9.52
CA VAL A 215 -18.11 -0.81 9.86
C VAL A 215 -18.00 0.37 10.82
N ASN A 216 -17.18 0.20 11.86
CA ASN A 216 -16.77 1.28 12.73
C ASN A 216 -15.26 1.17 13.05
N VAL A 217 -14.72 2.26 13.59
CA VAL A 217 -13.28 2.40 13.85
C VAL A 217 -12.79 1.37 14.88
N GLU A 218 -13.61 1.00 15.87
CA GLU A 218 -13.24 0.03 16.90
C GLU A 218 -13.06 -1.39 16.33
N GLU A 219 -13.96 -1.81 15.44
CA GLU A 219 -13.88 -3.11 14.75
C GLU A 219 -12.60 -3.20 13.90
N ILE A 220 -12.28 -2.13 13.18
CA ILE A 220 -11.05 -2.04 12.38
C ILE A 220 -9.83 -2.21 13.29
N PHE A 221 -9.72 -1.41 14.36
CA PHE A 221 -8.59 -1.49 15.28
C PHE A 221 -8.48 -2.86 15.96
N PHE A 222 -9.61 -3.47 16.32
CA PHE A 222 -9.64 -4.81 16.92
C PHE A 222 -9.07 -5.86 15.95
N THR A 223 -9.56 -5.89 14.71
CA THR A 223 -9.08 -6.83 13.69
C THR A 223 -7.61 -6.57 13.33
N MET A 224 -7.20 -5.29 13.22
CA MET A 224 -5.80 -4.92 12.99
C MET A 224 -4.90 -5.42 14.11
N LYS A 225 -5.26 -5.19 15.37
CA LYS A 225 -4.46 -5.64 16.52
C LYS A 225 -4.32 -7.16 16.55
N LYS A 226 -5.40 -7.89 16.24
CA LYS A 226 -5.40 -9.37 16.19
C LYS A 226 -4.49 -9.91 15.09
N ASN A 227 -4.38 -9.20 13.96
CA ASN A 227 -3.63 -9.65 12.79
C ASN A 227 -2.27 -8.96 12.58
N ALA A 228 -1.89 -8.00 13.42
CA ALA A 228 -0.61 -7.28 13.31
C ALA A 228 0.60 -8.24 13.25
N SER A 229 0.60 -9.31 14.05
CA SER A 229 1.65 -10.33 14.01
C SER A 229 1.73 -11.03 12.64
N ASN A 230 0.60 -11.33 12.01
CA ASN A 230 0.55 -11.96 10.70
C ASN A 230 1.05 -11.02 9.59
N VAL A 231 0.67 -9.74 9.65
CA VAL A 231 1.16 -8.69 8.75
C VAL A 231 2.69 -8.60 8.84
N ASN A 232 3.24 -8.53 10.06
CA ASN A 232 4.68 -8.46 10.28
C ASN A 232 5.41 -9.69 9.72
N LYS A 233 4.93 -10.90 10.05
CA LYS A 233 5.52 -12.15 9.54
C LYS A 233 5.50 -12.18 8.02
N LEU A 234 4.40 -11.77 7.40
CA LEU A 234 4.27 -11.73 5.95
C LEU A 234 5.28 -10.76 5.34
N ILE A 235 5.37 -9.52 5.84
CA ILE A 235 6.29 -8.51 5.29
C ILE A 235 7.75 -8.95 5.45
N LEU A 236 8.14 -9.48 6.62
CA LEU A 236 9.50 -9.96 6.87
C LEU A 236 9.87 -11.14 5.96
N ASP A 237 8.96 -12.10 5.77
CA ASP A 237 9.19 -13.23 4.87
C ASP A 237 9.28 -12.75 3.40
N VAL A 238 8.42 -11.82 2.96
CA VAL A 238 8.52 -11.20 1.62
C VAL A 238 9.87 -10.51 1.44
N ILE A 239 10.30 -9.68 2.39
CA ILE A 239 11.60 -8.98 2.36
C ILE A 239 12.74 -9.98 2.14
N SER A 240 12.72 -11.13 2.82
CA SER A 240 13.77 -12.15 2.70
C SER A 240 13.85 -12.78 1.30
N ARG A 241 12.70 -12.86 0.62
CA ARG A 241 12.55 -13.54 -0.69
C ARG A 241 12.80 -12.66 -1.90
N ILE A 242 12.84 -11.33 -1.75
CA ILE A 242 13.14 -10.45 -2.89
C ILE A 242 14.60 -10.67 -3.28
N ASP A 243 14.83 -11.09 -4.52
CA ASP A 243 16.15 -11.43 -5.06
C ASP A 243 16.38 -10.88 -6.48
N TYR A 244 15.44 -10.08 -7.00
CA TYR A 244 15.51 -9.55 -8.35
C TYR A 244 15.67 -8.02 -8.34
N LEU A 245 16.40 -7.50 -9.33
CA LEU A 245 16.42 -6.08 -9.65
C LEU A 245 15.67 -5.79 -10.95
N GLU A 246 15.76 -6.67 -11.94
CA GLU A 246 15.16 -6.48 -13.25
C GLU A 246 13.63 -6.68 -13.22
N CYS A 247 12.90 -5.64 -13.62
CA CYS A 247 11.44 -5.65 -13.70
C CYS A 247 10.96 -4.55 -14.66
N GLU A 248 9.90 -4.84 -15.41
CA GLU A 248 9.24 -3.90 -16.32
C GLU A 248 8.76 -2.62 -15.64
N CYS A 249 8.44 -2.68 -14.34
CA CYS A 249 8.03 -1.51 -13.56
C CYS A 249 9.07 -0.39 -13.64
N ARG A 250 10.37 -0.73 -13.67
CA ARG A 250 11.46 0.27 -13.71
C ARG A 250 11.55 1.03 -15.01
N THR A 251 11.04 0.44 -16.08
CA THR A 251 11.07 0.99 -17.42
C THR A 251 9.71 1.47 -17.89
N ALA A 252 8.68 1.35 -17.05
CA ALA A 252 7.29 1.71 -17.40
C ALA A 252 7.17 3.16 -17.88
N ILE A 253 8.00 4.06 -17.35
CA ILE A 253 7.96 5.47 -17.72
C ILE A 253 8.62 5.81 -19.07
N LYS A 254 9.47 4.93 -19.63
CA LYS A 254 10.31 5.25 -20.81
C LYS A 254 9.53 5.78 -22.03
N ASN A 255 8.30 5.30 -22.22
CA ASN A 255 7.44 5.70 -23.34
C ASN A 255 6.18 6.44 -22.87
N SER A 256 6.21 7.00 -21.66
CA SER A 256 5.05 7.64 -21.04
C SER A 256 5.19 9.16 -20.94
N ILE A 257 6.35 9.74 -21.24
CA ILE A 257 6.61 11.19 -21.16
C ILE A 257 6.59 11.81 -22.56
N MET A 258 5.93 12.96 -22.69
CA MET A 258 5.94 13.84 -23.87
C MET A 258 6.58 15.19 -23.56
#